data_AF-A0A661X6B2-F1
#
_entry.id   AF-A0A661X6B2-F1
#
_cell.length_a   1.000
_cell.length_b   1.000
_cell.length_c   1.000
_cell.angle_alpha   90.00
_cell.angle_beta   90.00
_cell.angle_gamma   90.00
#
_symmetry.space_group_name_H-M   'P 1'
#
loop_
_entity.id
_entity.type
_entity.pdbx_description
1 polymer ?
#
loop_
_entity_poly.entity_id
_entity_poly.type
_entity_poly.pdbx_seq_one_letter_code
_entity_poly.pdbx_strand_id
1 'polypeptide(L)'
;MLKDLFNSDPEIFEAIYKEVKRQHENLELIASENFVSQAVLSSLGTPLTNKYAEGYPGKRYYGGCEFVDVAEELARERAKKLFNAEHANVQP
;
A
#
# COMPACT_ATOMS: atom_id res chain seq x y z
N MET A 1 -7.48 4.57 -13.31
CA MET A 1 -6.39 3.61 -13.04
C MET A 1 -6.40 2.44 -14.03
N LEU A 2 -7.23 1.40 -13.88
CA LEU A 2 -7.15 0.27 -14.84
C LEU A 2 -7.55 0.63 -16.28
N LYS A 3 -8.48 1.59 -16.46
CA LYS A 3 -8.84 2.10 -17.79
C LYS A 3 -7.68 2.84 -18.48
N ASP A 4 -6.91 3.59 -17.71
CA ASP A 4 -5.76 4.34 -18.25
C ASP A 4 -4.65 3.35 -18.63
N LEU A 5 -4.43 2.35 -17.77
CA LEU A 5 -3.49 1.26 -18.02
C LEU A 5 -3.86 0.46 -19.26
N PHE A 6 -5.13 0.13 -19.47
CA PHE A 6 -5.58 -0.55 -20.70
C PHE A 6 -5.22 0.21 -21.98
N ASN A 7 -5.34 1.53 -21.95
CA ASN A 7 -5.00 2.36 -23.12
C ASN A 7 -3.49 2.53 -23.30
N SER A 8 -2.72 2.63 -22.22
CA SER A 8 -1.27 2.88 -22.28
C SER A 8 -0.44 1.61 -22.45
N ASP A 9 -0.86 0.52 -21.81
CA ASP A 9 -0.18 -0.77 -21.75
C ASP A 9 -1.21 -1.93 -21.65
N PRO A 10 -1.81 -2.32 -22.79
CA PRO A 10 -2.83 -3.37 -22.81
C PRO A 10 -2.28 -4.76 -22.42
N GLU A 11 -0.98 -5.00 -22.59
CA GLU A 11 -0.35 -6.29 -22.26
C GLU A 11 -0.29 -6.50 -20.75
N ILE A 12 0.14 -5.47 -20.00
CA ILE A 12 0.13 -5.51 -18.52
C ILE A 12 -1.31 -5.56 -17.98
N PHE A 13 -2.24 -4.81 -18.59
CA PHE A 13 -3.64 -4.90 -18.21
C PHE A 13 -4.18 -6.33 -18.32
N GLU A 14 -3.90 -7.00 -19.44
CA GLU A 14 -4.36 -8.37 -19.70
C GLU A 14 -3.74 -9.36 -18.71
N ALA A 15 -2.46 -9.19 -18.35
CA ALA A 15 -1.80 -10.00 -17.32
C ALA A 15 -2.49 -9.85 -15.94
N ILE A 16 -2.80 -8.62 -15.53
CA ILE A 16 -3.52 -8.35 -14.27
C ILE A 16 -4.90 -9.01 -14.30
N TYR A 17 -5.64 -8.86 -15.40
CA TYR A 17 -6.98 -9.44 -15.52
C TYR A 17 -6.96 -10.98 -15.42
N LYS A 18 -6.00 -11.63 -16.09
CA LYS A 18 -5.80 -13.08 -16.00
C LYS A 18 -5.43 -13.53 -14.59
N GLU A 19 -4.59 -12.80 -13.88
CA GLU A 19 -4.24 -13.14 -12.49
C GLU A 19 -5.42 -13.00 -11.53
N VAL A 20 -6.22 -11.92 -11.68
CA VAL A 20 -7.47 -11.77 -10.91
C VAL A 20 -8.38 -12.97 -11.15
N LYS A 21 -8.57 -13.37 -12.40
CA LYS A 21 -9.38 -14.56 -12.74
C LYS A 21 -8.81 -15.84 -12.09
N ARG A 22 -7.50 -16.07 -12.21
CA ARG A 22 -6.81 -17.21 -11.60
C ARG A 22 -7.06 -17.30 -10.09
N GLN A 23 -6.93 -16.18 -9.38
CA GLN A 23 -7.18 -16.10 -7.92
C GLN A 23 -8.64 -16.39 -7.55
N HIS A 24 -9.60 -16.00 -8.40
CA HIS A 24 -11.03 -16.25 -8.14
C HIS A 24 -11.46 -17.69 -8.42
N GLU A 25 -10.81 -18.36 -9.39
CA GLU A 25 -11.20 -19.68 -9.86
C GLU A 25 -10.46 -20.82 -9.14
N ASN A 26 -9.39 -20.52 -8.40
CA ASN A 26 -8.56 -21.51 -7.72
C ASN A 26 -8.70 -21.48 -6.20
N LEU A 27 -8.44 -22.63 -5.59
CA LEU A 27 -8.29 -22.75 -4.14
C LEU A 27 -6.84 -22.46 -3.75
N GLU A 28 -6.60 -21.35 -3.05
CA GLU A 28 -5.29 -21.00 -2.54
C GLU A 28 -5.05 -21.61 -1.16
N LEU A 29 -4.05 -22.49 -1.06
CA LEU A 29 -3.72 -23.25 0.17
C LEU A 29 -2.33 -22.92 0.71
N ILE A 30 -1.65 -21.93 0.15
CA ILE A 30 -0.34 -21.46 0.62
C ILE A 30 -0.57 -20.64 1.88
N ALA A 31 -0.09 -21.14 3.02
CA ALA A 31 -0.39 -20.58 4.34
C ALA A 31 0.06 -19.11 4.57
N SER A 32 1.03 -18.63 3.78
CA SER A 32 1.54 -17.26 3.85
C SER A 32 0.86 -16.30 2.87
N GLU A 33 0.05 -16.79 1.95
CA GLU A 33 -0.69 -15.95 1.01
C GLU A 33 -2.03 -15.51 1.60
N ASN A 34 -2.51 -14.35 1.16
CA ASN A 34 -3.78 -13.79 1.63
C ASN A 34 -4.35 -12.79 0.64
N PHE A 35 -5.64 -12.50 0.77
CA PHE A 35 -6.34 -11.49 -0.03
C PHE A 35 -6.55 -10.22 0.81
N VAL A 36 -5.97 -9.12 0.35
CA VAL A 36 -6.16 -7.81 0.99
C VAL A 36 -7.50 -7.19 0.58
N SER A 37 -8.01 -6.26 1.40
CA SER A 37 -9.22 -5.52 1.07
C SER A 37 -9.01 -4.52 -0.08
N GLN A 38 -10.09 -4.17 -0.77
CA GLN A 38 -10.08 -3.14 -1.81
C GLN A 38 -9.57 -1.78 -1.32
N ALA A 39 -9.79 -1.44 -0.03
CA ALA A 39 -9.30 -0.21 0.57
C ALA A 39 -7.76 -0.18 0.67
N VAL A 40 -7.13 -1.33 0.97
CA VAL A 40 -5.66 -1.45 1.01
C VAL A 40 -5.10 -1.26 -0.41
N LEU A 41 -5.66 -1.98 -1.40
CA LEU A 41 -5.24 -1.84 -2.80
C LEU A 41 -5.38 -0.41 -3.32
N SER A 42 -6.49 0.25 -3.01
CA SER A 42 -6.75 1.63 -3.44
C SER A 42 -5.73 2.62 -2.86
N SER A 43 -5.18 2.34 -1.67
CA SER A 43 -4.22 3.22 -1.00
C SER A 43 -2.83 3.16 -1.63
N LEU A 44 -2.44 2.00 -2.19
CA LEU A 44 -1.13 1.80 -2.84
C LEU A 44 -0.97 2.61 -4.13
N GLY A 45 -2.06 2.80 -4.88
CA GLY A 45 -2.07 3.53 -6.15
C GLY A 45 -2.26 5.05 -6.03
N THR A 46 -1.89 5.66 -4.90
CA THR A 46 -2.13 7.08 -4.62
C THR A 46 -0.88 7.95 -4.83
N PRO A 47 -1.03 9.27 -4.99
CA PRO A 47 0.11 10.18 -5.08
C PRO A 47 1.05 10.20 -3.86
N LEU A 48 0.72 9.51 -2.75
CA LEU A 48 1.66 9.27 -1.67
C LEU A 48 2.95 8.60 -2.18
N THR A 49 2.85 7.75 -3.22
CA THR A 49 4.02 7.12 -3.85
C THR A 49 5.00 8.11 -4.51
N ASN A 50 4.55 9.32 -4.84
CA ASN A 50 5.40 10.34 -5.46
C ASN A 50 6.27 11.06 -4.43
N LYS A 51 6.00 10.87 -3.13
CA LYS A 51 6.60 11.68 -2.09
C LYS A 51 7.80 10.98 -1.46
N TYR A 52 8.97 11.60 -1.63
CA TYR A 52 10.17 11.27 -0.87
C TYR A 52 10.14 11.95 0.50
N ALA A 53 10.24 11.17 1.58
CA ALA A 53 9.99 11.61 2.96
C ALA A 53 10.99 11.02 3.98
N GLU A 54 12.29 11.12 3.69
CA GLU A 54 13.34 10.62 4.57
C GLU A 54 13.29 11.25 5.98
N GLY A 55 13.57 10.44 7.00
CA GLY A 55 13.45 10.81 8.42
C GLY A 55 12.18 10.23 9.05
N TYR A 56 11.73 10.84 10.14
CA TYR A 56 10.49 10.46 10.84
C TYR A 56 9.53 11.66 10.88
N PRO A 57 8.22 11.44 11.17
CA PRO A 57 7.25 12.53 11.31
C PRO A 57 7.78 13.65 12.23
N GLY A 58 7.67 14.91 11.76
CA GLY A 58 8.18 16.09 12.45
C GLY A 58 9.72 16.24 12.49
N LYS A 59 10.47 15.26 11.97
CA LYS A 59 11.94 15.26 11.87
C LYS A 59 12.39 14.75 10.49
N ARG A 60 11.89 15.41 9.44
CA ARG A 60 12.18 15.09 8.04
C ARG A 60 13.42 15.84 7.55
N TYR A 61 14.15 15.22 6.63
CA TYR A 61 15.27 15.88 5.93
C TYR A 61 14.79 16.84 4.83
N TYR A 62 13.55 16.66 4.35
CA TYR A 62 12.96 17.43 3.26
C TYR A 62 11.60 18.03 3.65
N GLY A 63 11.24 19.15 3.02
CA GLY A 63 9.94 19.82 3.22
C GLY A 63 8.77 19.16 2.49
N GLY A 64 7.56 19.69 2.71
CA GLY A 64 6.31 19.26 2.07
C GLY A 64 5.82 17.88 2.51
N CYS A 65 6.13 17.48 3.74
CA CYS A 65 5.80 16.16 4.29
C CYS A 65 4.52 16.16 5.14
N GLU A 66 3.72 17.24 5.12
CA GLU A 66 2.63 17.45 6.08
C GLU A 66 1.64 16.28 6.09
N PHE A 67 1.31 15.74 4.91
CA PHE A 67 0.30 14.69 4.77
C PHE A 67 0.86 13.26 4.82
N VAL A 68 2.13 13.05 4.45
CA VAL A 68 2.79 11.75 4.65
C VAL A 68 3.08 11.50 6.13
N ASP A 69 3.35 12.55 6.90
CA ASP A 69 3.48 12.47 8.37
C ASP A 69 2.17 12.01 9.02
N VAL A 70 1.01 12.48 8.54
CA VAL A 70 -0.29 12.02 9.03
C VAL A 70 -0.47 10.52 8.77
N ALA A 71 -0.13 10.05 7.57
CA ALA A 71 -0.26 8.63 7.21
C ALA A 71 0.67 7.74 8.06
N GLU A 72 1.93 8.13 8.22
CA GLU A 72 2.92 7.37 9.00
C GLU A 72 2.57 7.36 10.50
N GLU A 73 2.15 8.49 11.07
CA GLU A 73 1.76 8.54 12.48
C GLU A 73 0.52 7.68 12.76
N LEU A 74 -0.50 7.75 11.90
CA LEU A 74 -1.67 6.88 12.00
C LEU A 74 -1.30 5.40 11.91
N ALA A 75 -0.38 5.03 11.03
CA ALA A 75 0.10 3.65 10.91
C ALA A 75 0.83 3.20 12.18
N ARG A 76 1.74 4.01 12.72
CA ARG A 76 2.47 3.74 13.97
C ARG A 76 1.51 3.58 15.15
N GLU A 77 0.58 4.50 15.34
CA GLU A 77 -0.40 4.45 16.44
C GLU A 77 -1.29 3.22 16.34
N ARG A 78 -1.76 2.87 15.13
CA ARG A 78 -2.58 1.68 14.92
C ARG A 78 -1.80 0.40 15.14
N ALA A 79 -0.55 0.32 14.70
CA ALA A 79 0.32 -0.84 14.93
C ALA A 79 0.57 -1.04 16.43
N LYS A 80 0.95 0.04 17.15
CA LYS A 80 1.10 0.00 18.61
C LYS A 80 -0.16 -0.48 19.31
N LYS A 81 -1.33 0.04 18.93
CA LYS A 81 -2.62 -0.37 19.49
C LYS A 81 -2.96 -1.83 19.18
N LEU A 82 -2.71 -2.28 17.96
CA LEU A 82 -3.03 -3.63 17.51
C LEU A 82 -2.23 -4.69 18.27
N PHE A 83 -0.95 -4.42 18.50
CA PHE A 83 -0.03 -5.37 19.16
C PHE A 83 0.23 -5.07 20.63
N ASN A 84 -0.43 -4.06 21.20
CA ASN A 84 -0.18 -3.57 22.55
C ASN A 84 1.32 -3.27 22.79
N ALA A 85 1.96 -2.60 21.83
CA ALA A 85 3.38 -2.29 21.85
C ALA A 85 3.65 -0.83 22.24
N GLU A 86 4.78 -0.58 22.89
CA GLU A 86 5.22 0.77 23.26
C GLU A 86 5.72 1.58 22.05
N HIS A 87 6.33 0.89 21.10
CA HIS A 87 6.94 1.49 19.91
C HIS A 87 6.64 0.67 18.65
N ALA A 88 6.54 1.36 17.51
CA ALA A 88 6.43 0.74 16.19
C ALA A 88 7.18 1.57 15.15
N ASN A 89 7.94 0.87 14.30
CA ASN A 89 8.49 1.40 13.04
C ASN A 89 7.74 0.72 11.89
N VAL A 90 7.24 1.53 10.96
CA VAL A 90 6.37 1.11 9.84
C VAL A 90 6.96 1.47 8.47
N GLN A 91 8.25 1.80 8.42
CA GLN A 91 8.97 2.12 7.18
C GLN A 91 9.51 0.89 6.41
N PRO A 92 9.90 -0.23 7.05
CA PRO A 92 10.27 -1.46 6.33
C PRO A 92 9.13 -2.06 5.49
#